data_AF-A0A512IJ06-F1
#
_entry.id   AF-A0A512IJ06-F1
#
_cell.length_a   1.000
_cell.length_b   1.000
_cell.length_c   1.000
_cell.angle_alpha   90.00
_cell.angle_beta   90.00
_cell.angle_gamma   90.00
#
_symmetry.space_group_name_H-M   'P 1'
#
loop_
_entity.id
_entity.type
_entity.pdbx_description
1 polymer ?
#
loop_
_entity_poly.entity_id
_entity_poly.type
_entity_poly.pdbx_seq_one_letter_code
_entity_poly.pdbx_strand_id
1 'polypeptide(L)'
;MIDIIQQVRGSNPALPTTIIVLRADSRALADPENLTPEAQAWVDEKTPGARLSRESVLLAPYPGAMPTERKVTVLAFSDARHLAAFATAWTADPIPEGEE
;
A
#
# COMPACT_ATOMS: atom_id res chain seq x y z
N MET A 1 11.90 -16.36 1.79
CA MET A 1 11.48 -14.99 1.42
C MET A 1 10.43 -14.60 2.44
N ILE A 2 10.74 -13.70 3.37
CA ILE A 2 9.71 -13.22 4.30
C ILE A 2 8.88 -12.20 3.52
N ASP A 3 7.56 -12.40 3.56
CA ASP A 3 6.61 -11.54 2.90
C ASP A 3 6.63 -10.15 3.57
N ILE A 4 6.67 -9.08 2.77
CA ILE A 4 6.75 -7.70 3.28
C ILE A 4 5.57 -7.38 4.20
N ILE A 5 4.40 -7.97 3.97
CA ILE A 5 3.21 -7.83 4.82
C ILE A 5 3.46 -8.45 6.19
N GLN A 6 4.14 -9.60 6.26
CA GLN A 6 4.49 -10.23 7.54
C GLN A 6 5.47 -9.38 8.34
N GLN A 7 6.41 -8.69 7.69
CA GLN A 7 7.30 -7.74 8.36
C GLN A 7 6.58 -6.49 8.83
N VAL A 8 5.72 -5.91 8.01
CA VAL A 8 4.90 -4.74 8.37
C VAL A 8 4.03 -5.08 9.59
N ARG A 9 3.36 -6.23 9.59
CA ARG A 9 2.55 -6.70 10.72
C ARG A 9 3.36 -7.03 11.97
N GLY A 10 4.59 -7.50 11.80
CA GLY A 10 5.53 -7.71 12.91
C GLY A 10 6.00 -6.39 13.54
N SER A 11 6.15 -5.33 12.72
CA SER A 11 6.52 -3.99 13.17
C SER A 11 5.35 -3.28 13.86
N ASN A 12 4.14 -3.44 13.31
CA ASN A 12 2.92 -2.82 13.83
C ASN A 12 1.75 -3.81 13.90
N PRO A 13 1.55 -4.46 15.07
CA PRO A 13 0.48 -5.45 15.26
C PRO A 13 -0.92 -4.84 15.31
N ALA A 14 -1.06 -3.51 15.35
CA ALA A 14 -2.36 -2.83 15.32
C ALA A 14 -2.94 -2.73 13.91
N LEU A 15 -2.16 -3.06 12.87
CA LEU A 15 -2.65 -3.07 11.49
C LEU A 15 -3.60 -4.25 11.25
N PRO A 16 -4.72 -4.02 10.54
CA PRO A 16 -5.63 -5.10 10.16
C PRO A 16 -4.94 -6.05 9.17
N THR A 17 -5.56 -7.20 8.91
CA THR A 17 -5.02 -8.17 7.94
C THR A 17 -5.13 -7.68 6.49
N THR A 18 -6.03 -6.73 6.25
CA THR A 18 -6.33 -6.20 4.92
C THR A 18 -5.55 -4.92 4.68
N ILE A 19 -4.29 -5.06 4.25
CA ILE A 19 -3.41 -3.91 3.95
C ILE A 19 -2.79 -4.04 2.58
N ILE A 20 -2.49 -2.90 1.97
CA ILE A 20 -1.65 -2.80 0.77
C ILE A 20 -0.45 -1.92 1.07
N VAL A 21 0.72 -2.31 0.55
CA VAL A 21 1.93 -1.50 0.62
C VAL A 21 2.05 -0.68 -0.65
N LEU A 22 2.03 0.63 -0.51
CA LEU A 22 2.20 1.57 -1.60
C LEU A 22 3.70 1.87 -1.79
N ARG A 23 4.12 1.84 -3.06
CA ARG A 23 5.45 2.31 -3.45
C ARG A 23 5.53 3.82 -3.33
N ALA A 24 6.74 4.34 -3.10
CA ALA A 24 6.98 5.78 -3.03
C ALA A 24 6.61 6.53 -4.33
N ASP A 25 6.68 5.84 -5.47
CA ASP A 25 6.29 6.35 -6.80
C ASP A 25 4.82 6.07 -7.18
N SER A 26 3.98 5.62 -6.22
CA SER A 26 2.57 5.35 -6.50
C SER A 26 1.80 6.63 -6.83
N ARG A 27 1.01 6.61 -7.91
CA ARG A 27 0.14 7.73 -8.33
C ARG A 27 -0.90 8.15 -7.29
N ALA A 28 -1.20 7.29 -6.33
CA ALA A 28 -2.15 7.62 -5.26
C ALA A 28 -1.53 8.49 -4.15
N LEU A 29 -0.20 8.63 -4.11
CA LEU A 29 0.52 9.38 -3.08
C LEU A 29 0.94 10.74 -3.63
N ALA A 30 0.57 11.81 -2.92
CA ALA A 30 1.16 13.13 -3.13
C ALA A 30 2.56 13.16 -2.52
N ASP A 31 2.68 12.53 -1.35
CA ASP A 31 3.93 12.33 -0.63
C ASP A 31 3.78 11.07 0.25
N PRO A 32 4.86 10.54 0.84
CA PRO A 32 4.81 9.22 1.45
C PRO A 32 3.88 9.11 2.68
N GLU A 33 3.34 10.23 3.15
CA GLU A 33 2.46 10.34 4.32
C GLU A 33 1.08 10.90 3.97
N ASN A 34 0.85 11.33 2.73
CA ASN A 34 -0.46 11.82 2.28
C ASN A 34 -0.84 11.27 0.90
N LEU A 35 -2.10 10.85 0.79
CA LEU A 35 -2.71 10.56 -0.50
C LEU A 35 -2.88 11.85 -1.31
N THR A 36 -2.91 11.73 -2.63
CA THR A 36 -3.36 12.84 -3.49
C THR A 36 -4.80 13.21 -3.14
N PRO A 37 -5.23 14.47 -3.37
CA PRO A 37 -6.61 14.88 -3.07
C PRO A 37 -7.65 14.01 -3.79
N GLU A 38 -7.35 13.57 -5.02
CA GLU A 38 -8.21 12.66 -5.80
C GLU A 38 -8.28 11.26 -5.16
N ALA A 39 -7.14 10.69 -4.77
CA ALA A 39 -7.10 9.40 -4.10
C ALA A 39 -7.76 9.46 -2.71
N GLN A 40 -7.57 10.55 -1.98
CA GLN A 40 -8.18 10.76 -0.68
C GLN A 40 -9.71 10.88 -0.80
N ALA A 41 -10.22 11.64 -1.77
CA ALA A 41 -11.66 11.74 -2.02
C ALA A 41 -12.26 10.39 -2.44
N TRP A 42 -11.56 9.65 -3.29
CA TRP A 42 -11.98 8.30 -3.70
C TRP A 42 -12.03 7.35 -2.49
N VAL A 43 -11.01 7.40 -1.63
CA VAL A 43 -10.93 6.56 -0.42
C VAL A 43 -12.05 6.89 0.57
N ASP A 44 -12.34 8.18 0.77
CA ASP A 44 -13.42 8.63 1.65
C ASP A 44 -14.79 8.15 1.14
N GLU A 45 -15.02 8.21 -0.18
CA GLU A 45 -16.29 7.77 -0.79
C GLU A 45 -16.45 6.24 -0.84
N LYS A 46 -15.40 5.53 -1.28
CA LYS A 46 -15.50 4.09 -1.61
C LYS A 46 -15.06 3.18 -0.46
N THR A 47 -14.23 3.66 0.44
CA THR A 47 -13.58 2.84 1.47
C THR A 47 -13.59 3.54 2.83
N PRO A 48 -14.78 3.78 3.41
CA PRO A 48 -14.88 4.47 4.68
C PRO A 48 -14.11 3.71 5.77
N GLY A 49 -13.23 4.43 6.47
CA GLY A 49 -12.37 3.85 7.51
C GLY A 49 -11.04 3.27 7.01
N ALA A 50 -10.66 3.48 5.75
CA ALA A 50 -9.29 3.21 5.34
C ALA A 50 -8.32 4.16 6.04
N ARG A 51 -7.15 3.65 6.44
CA ARG A 51 -6.15 4.40 7.20
C ARG A 51 -4.79 4.30 6.54
N LEU A 52 -4.22 5.45 6.19
CA LEU A 52 -2.84 5.53 5.74
C LEU A 52 -1.90 5.54 6.96
N SER A 53 -0.79 4.82 6.88
CA SER A 53 0.26 4.81 7.90
C SER A 53 1.62 4.57 7.26
N ARG A 54 2.66 5.16 7.85
CA ARG A 54 4.03 5.01 7.38
C ARG A 54 4.80 4.12 8.34
N GLU A 55 5.26 2.98 7.84
CA GLU A 55 5.85 1.92 8.65
C GLU A 55 7.32 1.73 8.30
N SER A 56 8.16 1.53 9.32
CA SER A 56 9.55 1.14 9.14
C SER A 56 9.67 -0.38 9.21
N VAL A 57 10.26 -0.99 8.19
CA VAL A 57 10.49 -2.44 8.11
C VAL A 57 11.92 -2.76 7.69
N LEU A 58 12.45 -3.86 8.20
CA LEU A 58 13.79 -4.34 7.87
C LEU A 58 13.76 -5.24 6.63
N LEU A 59 13.75 -4.66 5.43
CA LEU A 59 13.65 -5.43 4.20
C LEU A 59 15.03 -5.74 3.60
N ALA A 60 15.30 -7.01 3.30
CA ALA A 60 16.45 -7.39 2.49
C ALA A 60 16.15 -7.11 1.00
N PRO A 61 17.03 -6.38 0.27
CA PRO A 61 16.77 -6.02 -1.12
C PRO A 61 16.73 -7.24 -2.06
N TYR A 62 17.41 -8.33 -1.70
CA TYR A 62 17.40 -9.61 -2.42
C TYR A 62 17.73 -10.76 -1.45
N PRO A 63 17.44 -12.02 -1.82
CA PRO A 63 17.74 -13.17 -0.97
C PRO A 63 19.23 -13.24 -0.60
N GLY A 64 19.54 -13.33 0.69
CA GLY A 64 20.92 -13.40 1.20
C GLY A 64 21.57 -12.04 1.50
N ALA A 65 20.94 -10.92 1.13
CA ALA A 65 21.40 -9.59 1.56
C ALA A 65 21.11 -9.33 3.03
N MET A 66 21.93 -8.45 3.66
CA MET A 66 21.61 -7.93 5.00
C MET A 66 20.32 -7.11 4.95
N PRO A 67 19.35 -7.35 5.86
CA PRO A 67 18.15 -6.54 5.97
C PRO A 67 18.53 -5.09 6.28
N THR A 68 17.90 -4.15 5.58
CA THR A 68 18.07 -2.71 5.86
C THR A 68 16.73 -2.08 6.20
N GLU A 69 16.75 -1.05 7.03
CA GLU A 69 15.54 -0.31 7.38
C GLU A 69 15.02 0.45 6.16
N ARG A 70 13.78 0.18 5.78
CA ARG A 70 13.05 0.90 4.74
C ARG A 70 11.72 1.38 5.29
N LYS A 71 11.43 2.64 5.02
CA LYS A 71 10.10 3.22 5.27
C LYS A 71 9.20 2.86 4.10
N VAL A 72 8.06 2.26 4.40
CA VAL A 72 7.02 1.91 3.44
C VAL A 72 5.73 2.58 3.84
N THR A 73 4.94 2.95 2.84
CA THR A 73 3.62 3.53 3.06
C THR A 73 2.59 2.40 2.97
N VAL A 74 1.74 2.31 3.97
CA VAL A 74 0.76 1.23 4.12
C VAL A 74 -0.62 1.85 4.17
N LEU A 75 -1.52 1.37 3.32
CA LEU A 75 -2.93 1.71 3.39
C LEU A 75 -3.70 0.51 3.90
N ALA A 76 -4.33 0.69 5.05
CA ALA A 76 -5.08 -0.33 5.75
C ALA A 76 -6.57 -0.16 5.50
N PHE A 77 -7.26 -1.28 5.25
CA PHE A 77 -8.69 -1.31 4.97
C PHE A 77 -9.43 -2.18 5.98
N SER A 78 -10.70 -1.88 6.18
CA SER A 78 -11.59 -2.70 7.00
C SER A 78 -12.09 -3.95 6.26
N ASP A 79 -12.11 -3.93 4.92
CA ASP A 79 -12.67 -5.01 4.10
C ASP A 79 -11.80 -5.30 2.86
N ALA A 80 -11.70 -6.59 2.49
CA ALA A 80 -10.88 -7.04 1.37
C ALA A 80 -11.37 -6.52 0.00
N ARG A 81 -12.68 -6.28 -0.15
CA ARG A 81 -13.25 -5.72 -1.38
C ARG A 81 -12.85 -4.26 -1.54
N HIS A 82 -12.77 -3.50 -0.45
CA HIS A 82 -12.28 -2.12 -0.45
C HIS A 82 -10.82 -2.05 -0.89
N LEU A 83 -9.97 -2.95 -0.37
CA LEU A 83 -8.59 -3.07 -0.82
C LEU A 83 -8.52 -3.40 -2.31
N ALA A 84 -9.26 -4.41 -2.77
CA ALA A 84 -9.24 -4.83 -4.18
C ALA A 84 -9.71 -3.71 -5.11
N ALA A 85 -10.76 -2.97 -4.72
CA ALA A 85 -11.24 -1.82 -5.46
C ALA A 85 -10.19 -0.70 -5.54
N PHE A 86 -9.54 -0.38 -4.41
CA PHE A 86 -8.46 0.61 -4.39
C PHE A 86 -7.28 0.18 -5.26
N ALA A 87 -6.84 -1.08 -5.13
CA ALA A 87 -5.76 -1.63 -5.94
C ALA A 87 -6.09 -1.55 -7.44
N THR A 88 -7.33 -1.86 -7.82
CA THR A 88 -7.78 -1.76 -9.22
C THR A 88 -7.78 -0.31 -9.71
N ALA A 89 -8.30 0.62 -8.90
CA ALA A 89 -8.42 2.02 -9.30
C ALA A 89 -7.06 2.75 -9.37
N TRP A 90 -6.12 2.39 -8.49
CA TRP A 90 -4.91 3.18 -8.24
C TRP A 90 -3.59 2.46 -8.49
N THR A 91 -3.59 1.14 -8.54
CA THR A 91 -2.36 0.33 -8.72
C THR A 91 -2.37 -0.54 -9.97
N ALA A 92 -3.51 -0.64 -10.67
CA ALA A 92 -3.53 -1.20 -12.02
C ALA A 92 -2.70 -0.29 -12.94
N ASP A 93 -1.79 -0.91 -13.69
CA ASP A 93 -1.19 -0.33 -14.88
C ASP A 93 -2.32 0.02 -15.86
N PRO A 94 -2.28 1.16 -16.58
CA PRO A 94 -3.24 1.38 -17.65
C PRO A 94 -3.22 0.16 -18.57
N ILE A 95 -4.35 -0.52 -18.72
CA ILE A 95 -4.48 -1.54 -19.76
C ILE A 95 -4.11 -0.81 -21.06
N PRO A 96 -3.11 -1.26 -21.84
CA PRO A 96 -2.86 -0.67 -23.13
C PRO A 96 -4.15 -0.81 -23.95
N GLU A 97 -4.85 0.29 -24.17
CA GLU A 97 -5.95 0.37 -25.12
C GLU A 97 -5.33 0.18 -26.51
N GLY A 98 -5.41 -1.05 -27.05
CA GLY A 98 -5.05 -1.31 -28.44
C GLY A 98 -4.30 -2.61 -28.68
N GLU A 99 -5.02 -3.73 -28.60
CA GLU A 99 -4.79 -4.83 -29.52
C GLU A 99 -6.09 -4.99 -30.34
N GLU A 100 -6.25 -4.15 -31.35
CA GLU A 100 -7.19 -4.36 -32.47
C GLU A 100 -6.47 -5.07 -33.62
#